data_AF-M5RW33-F1
#
_entry.id   AF-M5RW33-F1
#
_cell.length_a   1.000
_cell.length_b   1.000
_cell.length_c   1.000
_cell.angle_alpha   90.00
_cell.angle_beta   90.00
_cell.angle_gamma   90.00
#
_symmetry.space_group_name_H-M   'P 1'
#
loop_
_entity.id
_entity.type
_entity.pdbx_description
1 polymer ?
#
loop_
_entity_poly.entity_id
_entity_poly.type
_entity_poly.pdbx_seq_one_letter_code
_entity_poly.pdbx_strand_id
1 'polypeptide(L)'
;MPITEGRFRRVHGGLPHCGIVELSVEPSDSPSDIFVQCSGAGWIRQGSLEDTSADGYDDWKRGAVRGVEFALTVADQRAVVVIRRITGMITDTNPSIVAGAAALAIWDALEFTSDETVITTMESVVFRGWKRDNSDIPTVNELLGRTTI
;
A
#
# COMPACT_ATOMS: atom_id res chain seq x y z
N MET A 1 -3.92 12.00 15.66
CA MET A 1 -3.89 10.69 14.99
C MET A 1 -2.52 10.06 15.23
N PRO A 2 -2.43 8.85 15.81
CA PRO A 2 -1.18 8.10 15.88
C PRO A 2 -0.65 7.83 14.47
N ILE A 3 0.68 7.76 14.35
CA ILE A 3 1.36 7.42 13.10
C ILE A 3 1.76 5.95 13.18
N THR A 4 1.43 5.20 12.14
CA THR A 4 1.73 3.78 11.99
C THR A 4 2.44 3.55 10.66
N GLU A 5 3.29 2.53 10.61
CA GLU A 5 4.08 2.20 9.44
C GLU A 5 3.89 0.73 9.06
N GLY A 6 3.52 0.48 7.82
CA GLY A 6 3.45 -0.85 7.23
C GLY A 6 4.64 -1.08 6.31
N ARG A 7 5.21 -2.29 6.39
CA ARG A 7 6.37 -2.70 5.59
C ARG A 7 6.06 -3.97 4.82
N PHE A 8 6.07 -3.89 3.50
CA PHE A 8 6.12 -5.08 2.66
C PHE A 8 7.58 -5.33 2.27
N ARG A 9 8.18 -6.40 2.80
CA ARG A 9 9.56 -6.78 2.50
C ARG A 9 9.68 -8.28 2.32
N ARG A 10 9.72 -8.72 1.06
CA ARG A 10 9.78 -10.14 0.67
C ARG A 10 10.71 -10.34 -0.51
N VAL A 11 11.22 -11.56 -0.66
CA VAL A 11 11.88 -12.03 -1.89
C VAL A 11 11.05 -13.19 -2.43
N HIS A 12 10.60 -13.09 -3.67
CA HIS A 12 9.79 -14.12 -4.32
C HIS A 12 10.27 -14.32 -5.75
N GLY A 13 10.55 -15.58 -6.14
CA GLY A 13 11.07 -15.89 -7.48
C GLY A 13 12.39 -15.21 -7.83
N GLY A 14 13.22 -14.89 -6.83
CA GLY A 14 14.47 -14.15 -7.00
C GLY A 14 14.32 -12.63 -7.15
N LEU A 15 13.09 -12.10 -7.08
CA LEU A 15 12.82 -10.67 -7.19
C LEU A 15 12.56 -10.05 -5.81
N PRO A 16 13.22 -8.94 -5.46
CA PRO A 16 12.90 -8.20 -4.23
C PRO A 16 11.55 -7.48 -4.38
N HIS A 17 10.80 -7.42 -3.30
CA HIS A 17 9.56 -6.65 -3.18
C HIS A 17 9.65 -5.85 -1.90
N CYS A 18 9.93 -4.56 -2.02
CA CYS A 18 10.13 -3.67 -0.89
C CYS A 18 9.20 -2.46 -1.02
N GLY A 19 8.54 -2.09 0.06
CA GLY A 19 7.73 -0.87 0.13
C GLY A 19 7.40 -0.56 1.57
N ILE A 20 7.41 0.72 1.91
CA ILE A 20 7.08 1.22 3.24
C ILE A 20 6.03 2.29 3.07
N VAL A 21 4.97 2.22 3.87
CA VAL A 21 3.91 3.24 3.91
C VAL A 21 3.71 3.67 5.34
N GLU A 22 3.86 4.97 5.57
CA GLU A 22 3.56 5.62 6.84
C GLU A 22 2.25 6.39 6.71
N LEU A 23 1.34 6.15 7.63
CA LEU A 23 0.03 6.78 7.63
C LEU A 23 -0.46 7.07 9.04
N SER A 24 -1.48 7.91 9.14
CA SER A 24 -2.20 8.15 10.39
C SER A 24 -3.67 7.78 10.23
N VAL A 25 -4.22 7.05 11.20
CA VAL A 25 -5.60 6.55 11.18
C VAL A 25 -6.39 7.14 12.34
N GLU A 26 -7.63 7.51 12.08
CA GLU A 26 -8.63 7.86 13.10
C GLU A 26 -9.94 7.17 12.74
N PRO A 27 -10.47 6.31 13.63
CA PRO A 27 -11.78 5.70 13.42
C PRO A 27 -12.86 6.75 13.19
N SER A 28 -13.85 6.43 12.35
CA SER A 28 -14.91 7.34 11.97
C SER A 28 -16.26 6.63 11.89
N ASP A 29 -17.33 7.31 12.32
CA ASP A 29 -18.71 6.83 12.10
C ASP A 29 -19.21 7.15 10.68
N SER A 30 -18.53 8.06 9.98
CA SER A 30 -18.82 8.48 8.60
C SER A 30 -18.11 7.57 7.59
N PRO A 31 -18.49 7.60 6.29
CA PRO A 31 -17.70 6.95 5.25
C PRO A 31 -16.22 7.32 5.32
N SER A 32 -15.35 6.39 4.96
CA SER A 32 -13.90 6.60 5.03
C SER A 32 -13.44 7.69 4.06
N ASP A 33 -12.57 8.57 4.55
CA ASP A 33 -11.88 9.59 3.74
C ASP A 33 -10.38 9.29 3.75
N ILE A 34 -9.75 9.31 2.57
CA ILE A 34 -8.34 8.99 2.40
C ILE A 34 -7.63 10.17 1.75
N PHE A 35 -6.66 10.74 2.47
CA PHE A 35 -5.86 11.87 2.02
C PHE A 35 -4.42 11.44 1.75
N VAL A 36 -3.84 11.90 0.64
CA VAL A 36 -2.41 11.70 0.33
C VAL A 36 -1.68 13.01 0.58
N GLN A 37 -0.78 13.02 1.56
CA GLN A 37 -0.01 14.19 1.99
C GLN A 37 1.49 13.87 2.05
N CYS A 38 2.01 13.28 0.98
CA CYS A 38 3.43 12.98 0.83
C CYS A 38 4.23 14.27 0.58
N SER A 39 5.39 14.40 1.21
CA SER A 39 6.26 15.60 1.13
C SER A 39 7.75 15.27 1.04
N GLY A 40 8.07 14.06 0.58
CA GLY A 40 9.45 13.61 0.39
C GLY A 40 10.19 14.40 -0.70
N ALA A 41 11.50 14.17 -0.79
CA ALA A 41 12.33 14.81 -1.81
C ALA A 41 12.14 14.20 -3.22
N GLY A 42 11.48 13.05 -3.34
CA GLY A 42 11.37 12.30 -4.59
C GLY A 42 12.71 11.66 -4.99
N TRP A 43 12.94 11.57 -6.30
CA TRP A 43 14.13 10.93 -6.85
C TRP A 43 15.39 11.72 -6.54
N ILE A 44 16.36 11.07 -5.90
CA ILE A 44 17.67 11.67 -5.59
C ILE A 44 18.76 11.07 -6.48
N ARG A 45 18.89 9.75 -6.46
CA ARG A 45 19.86 8.97 -7.25
C ARG A 45 19.53 7.49 -7.20
N GLN A 46 20.00 6.74 -8.19
CA GLN A 46 19.88 5.29 -8.23
C GLN A 46 20.48 4.63 -6.98
N GLY A 47 19.79 3.61 -6.45
CA GLY A 47 20.22 2.81 -5.30
C GLY A 47 19.99 3.47 -3.93
N SER A 48 19.25 4.58 -3.88
CA SER A 48 18.79 5.18 -2.62
C SER A 48 17.31 4.86 -2.41
N LEU A 49 16.91 4.72 -1.14
CA LEU A 49 15.50 4.77 -0.78
C LEU A 49 14.98 6.19 -1.05
N GLU A 50 13.83 6.27 -1.70
CA GLU A 50 13.19 7.51 -2.10
C GLU A 50 11.88 7.64 -1.35
N ASP A 51 11.67 8.79 -0.72
CA ASP A 51 10.36 9.19 -0.22
C ASP A 51 9.62 9.95 -1.32
N THR A 52 8.40 9.51 -1.63
CA THR A 52 7.55 10.15 -2.64
C THR A 52 7.34 11.64 -2.34
N SER A 53 7.57 12.47 -3.36
CA SER A 53 7.33 13.91 -3.30
C SER A 53 5.84 14.27 -3.37
N ALA A 54 5.52 15.54 -3.10
CA ALA A 54 4.16 16.06 -3.25
C ALA A 54 3.64 15.88 -4.69
N ASP A 55 4.51 16.11 -5.68
CA ASP A 55 4.23 15.90 -7.10
C ASP A 55 4.89 14.61 -7.62
N GLY A 56 4.24 13.92 -8.57
CA GLY A 56 4.73 12.66 -9.15
C GLY A 56 4.48 11.42 -8.28
N TYR A 57 4.98 10.24 -8.71
CA TYR A 57 4.71 8.95 -8.06
C TYR A 57 3.21 8.65 -7.91
N ASP A 58 2.40 9.12 -8.88
CA ASP A 58 0.94 9.03 -8.82
C ASP A 58 0.47 7.57 -8.80
N ASP A 59 1.21 6.69 -9.44
CA ASP A 59 1.01 5.26 -9.42
C ASP A 59 1.21 4.67 -8.02
N TRP A 60 2.30 5.01 -7.33
CA TRP A 60 2.53 4.56 -5.95
C TRP A 60 1.48 5.11 -5.00
N LYS A 61 1.13 6.40 -5.13
CA LYS A 61 0.08 7.04 -4.32
C LYS A 61 -1.28 6.36 -4.52
N ARG A 62 -1.66 6.07 -5.77
CA ARG A 62 -2.88 5.30 -6.07
C ARG A 62 -2.83 3.89 -5.52
N GLY A 63 -1.68 3.22 -5.61
CA GLY A 63 -1.45 1.91 -4.98
C GLY A 63 -1.70 1.96 -3.47
N ALA A 64 -1.13 2.95 -2.78
CA ALA A 64 -1.33 3.14 -1.34
C ALA A 64 -2.81 3.33 -0.98
N VAL A 65 -3.53 4.18 -1.74
CA VAL A 65 -4.98 4.38 -1.56
C VAL A 65 -5.75 3.07 -1.72
N ARG A 66 -5.47 2.28 -2.76
CA ARG A 66 -6.13 0.98 -2.96
C ARG A 66 -5.83 -0.03 -1.85
N GLY A 67 -4.61 -0.02 -1.32
CA GLY A 67 -4.23 -0.82 -0.16
C GLY A 67 -5.01 -0.44 1.10
N VAL A 68 -5.18 0.87 1.35
CA VAL A 68 -5.99 1.38 2.47
C VAL A 68 -7.45 0.97 2.32
N GLU A 69 -8.06 1.22 1.16
CA GLU A 69 -9.45 0.84 0.88
C GLU A 69 -9.70 -0.65 1.09
N PHE A 70 -8.79 -1.48 0.57
CA PHE A 70 -8.83 -2.92 0.73
C PHE A 70 -8.77 -3.32 2.21
N ALA A 71 -7.81 -2.79 2.97
CA ALA A 71 -7.64 -3.16 4.37
C ALA A 71 -8.84 -2.75 5.25
N LEU A 72 -9.39 -1.55 5.03
CA LEU A 72 -10.60 -1.08 5.70
C LEU A 72 -11.82 -1.95 5.34
N THR A 73 -11.93 -2.36 4.08
CA THR A 73 -13.01 -3.27 3.61
C THR A 73 -12.90 -4.64 4.29
N VAL A 74 -11.70 -5.21 4.38
CA VAL A 74 -11.47 -6.50 5.04
C VAL A 74 -11.76 -6.44 6.53
N ALA A 75 -11.38 -5.34 7.20
CA ALA A 75 -11.62 -5.15 8.62
C ALA A 75 -13.08 -4.76 8.96
N ASP A 76 -13.90 -4.45 7.95
CA ASP A 76 -15.21 -3.84 8.09
C ASP A 76 -15.18 -2.58 8.98
N GLN A 77 -14.15 -1.74 8.77
CA GLN A 77 -13.91 -0.52 9.54
C GLN A 77 -14.02 0.72 8.66
N ARG A 78 -14.34 1.84 9.31
CA ARG A 78 -14.35 3.17 8.71
C ARG A 78 -13.37 4.07 9.43
N ALA A 79 -12.63 4.86 8.66
CA ALA A 79 -11.61 5.74 9.22
C ALA A 79 -11.31 6.92 8.30
N VAL A 80 -10.83 7.99 8.92
CA VAL A 80 -10.07 9.03 8.22
C VAL A 80 -8.61 8.60 8.20
N VAL A 81 -8.04 8.51 7.00
CA VAL A 81 -6.66 8.06 6.80
C VAL A 81 -5.87 9.15 6.10
N VAL A 82 -4.67 9.45 6.61
CA VAL A 82 -3.72 10.35 5.94
C VAL A 82 -2.44 9.59 5.65
N ILE A 83 -2.14 9.38 4.37
CA ILE A 83 -0.90 8.76 3.88
C ILE A 83 0.19 9.83 3.88
N ARG A 84 1.13 9.72 4.81
CA ARG A 84 2.16 10.73 5.09
C ARG A 84 3.44 10.50 4.30
N ARG A 85 3.82 9.24 4.13
CA ARG A 85 5.08 8.87 3.48
C ARG A 85 4.93 7.55 2.77
N ILE A 86 5.49 7.47 1.57
CA ILE A 86 5.67 6.22 0.83
C ILE A 86 7.16 6.16 0.49
N THR A 87 7.81 5.09 0.89
CA THR A 87 9.25 4.88 0.68
C THR A 87 9.49 3.60 -0.11
N GLY A 88 10.39 3.67 -1.09
CA GLY A 88 10.80 2.52 -1.89
C GLY A 88 12.04 2.80 -2.73
N MET A 89 12.50 1.79 -3.48
CA MET A 89 13.45 2.00 -4.58
C MET A 89 12.73 1.69 -5.90
N ILE A 90 12.98 2.50 -6.93
CA ILE A 90 12.36 2.31 -8.26
C ILE A 90 12.60 0.90 -8.83
N THR A 91 13.68 0.24 -8.41
CA THR A 91 14.06 -1.11 -8.88
C THR A 91 13.36 -2.26 -8.15
N ASP A 92 12.75 -2.03 -6.99
CA ASP A 92 12.14 -3.09 -6.18
C ASP A 92 10.74 -2.74 -5.62
N THR A 93 10.21 -1.58 -6.00
CA THR A 93 8.93 -1.03 -5.56
C THR A 93 8.05 -0.74 -6.77
N ASN A 94 6.79 -1.15 -6.67
CA ASN A 94 5.74 -0.85 -7.64
C ASN A 94 4.41 -0.59 -6.90
N PRO A 95 3.36 -0.10 -7.58
CA PRO A 95 2.09 0.22 -6.94
C PRO A 95 1.45 -0.96 -6.19
N SER A 96 1.64 -2.18 -6.67
CA SER A 96 1.10 -3.37 -5.98
C SER A 96 1.80 -3.61 -4.64
N ILE A 97 3.13 -3.46 -4.60
CA ILE A 97 3.91 -3.57 -3.37
C ILE A 97 3.53 -2.47 -2.38
N VAL A 98 3.34 -1.24 -2.87
CA VAL A 98 2.87 -0.11 -2.05
C VAL A 98 1.47 -0.38 -1.49
N ALA A 99 0.56 -0.95 -2.27
CA ALA A 99 -0.76 -1.34 -1.79
C ALA A 99 -0.67 -2.37 -0.65
N GLY A 100 0.18 -3.38 -0.78
CA GLY A 100 0.42 -4.36 0.28
C GLY A 100 0.98 -3.73 1.56
N ALA A 101 1.95 -2.82 1.43
CA ALA A 101 2.52 -2.10 2.58
C ALA A 101 1.47 -1.21 3.27
N ALA A 102 0.64 -0.50 2.52
CA ALA A 102 -0.44 0.33 3.06
C ALA A 102 -1.50 -0.51 3.79
N ALA A 103 -1.86 -1.67 3.24
CA ALA A 103 -2.82 -2.57 3.88
C ALA A 103 -2.31 -3.07 5.25
N LEU A 104 -1.03 -3.46 5.31
CA LEU A 104 -0.38 -3.85 6.57
C LEU A 104 -0.34 -2.70 7.58
N ALA A 105 -0.10 -1.46 7.12
CA ALA A 105 -0.10 -0.28 7.99
C ALA A 105 -1.48 -0.03 8.63
N ILE A 106 -2.56 -0.21 7.87
CA ILE A 106 -3.93 -0.08 8.38
C ILE A 106 -4.25 -1.17 9.39
N TRP A 107 -3.95 -2.42 9.08
CA TRP A 107 -4.23 -3.52 9.99
C TRP A 107 -3.46 -3.39 11.31
N ASP A 108 -2.19 -2.96 11.27
CA ASP A 108 -1.42 -2.66 12.48
C ASP A 108 -2.06 -1.50 13.28
N ALA A 109 -2.44 -0.40 12.61
CA ALA A 109 -3.05 0.76 13.26
C ALA A 109 -4.41 0.47 13.91
N LEU A 110 -5.15 -0.51 13.37
CA LEU A 110 -6.45 -0.95 13.88
C LEU A 110 -6.34 -2.15 14.83
N GLU A 111 -5.13 -2.63 15.12
CA GLU A 111 -4.89 -3.86 15.88
C GLU A 111 -5.66 -5.07 15.32
N PHE A 112 -5.84 -5.09 13.99
CA PHE A 112 -6.63 -6.09 13.27
C PHE A 112 -5.75 -7.20 12.72
N THR A 113 -6.11 -8.45 12.99
CA THR A 113 -5.47 -9.62 12.37
C THR A 113 -6.35 -10.16 11.25
N SER A 114 -5.84 -10.11 10.01
CA SER A 114 -6.53 -10.66 8.84
C SER A 114 -6.43 -12.19 8.76
N ASP A 115 -7.39 -12.83 8.09
CA ASP A 115 -7.35 -14.24 7.73
C ASP A 115 -6.17 -14.56 6.79
N GLU A 116 -5.57 -15.74 6.96
CA GLU A 116 -4.42 -16.21 6.17
C GLU A 116 -4.73 -16.27 4.67
N THR A 117 -5.96 -16.61 4.29
CA THR A 117 -6.41 -16.66 2.90
C THR A 117 -6.38 -15.26 2.28
N VAL A 118 -6.78 -14.24 3.03
CA VAL A 118 -6.77 -12.84 2.58
C VAL A 118 -5.34 -12.36 2.41
N ILE A 119 -4.46 -12.66 3.37
CA ILE A 119 -3.02 -12.33 3.30
C ILE A 119 -2.38 -13.00 2.08
N THR A 120 -2.60 -14.30 1.90
CA THR A 120 -2.06 -15.07 0.77
C THR A 120 -2.56 -14.53 -0.58
N THR A 121 -3.84 -14.15 -0.64
CA THR A 121 -4.42 -13.56 -1.86
C THR A 121 -3.78 -12.22 -2.18
N MET A 122 -3.68 -11.33 -1.20
CA MET A 122 -2.99 -10.04 -1.33
C MET A 122 -1.55 -10.24 -1.80
N GLU A 123 -0.77 -11.10 -1.12
CA GLU A 123 0.62 -11.39 -1.49
C GLU A 123 0.74 -11.92 -2.93
N SER A 124 -0.18 -12.79 -3.37
CA SER A 124 -0.22 -13.28 -4.76
C SER A 124 -0.46 -12.17 -5.78
N VAL A 125 -1.27 -11.15 -5.46
CA VAL A 125 -1.41 -9.96 -6.31
C VAL A 125 -0.11 -9.15 -6.31
N VAL A 126 0.47 -8.89 -5.13
CA VAL A 126 1.72 -8.15 -4.97
C VAL A 126 2.85 -8.78 -5.79
N PHE A 127 3.04 -10.09 -5.68
CA PHE A 127 4.10 -10.81 -6.39
C PHE A 127 3.90 -10.84 -7.90
N ARG A 128 2.65 -10.84 -8.38
CA ARG A 128 2.36 -10.72 -9.81
C ARG A 128 2.59 -9.32 -10.35
N GLY A 129 2.74 -8.30 -9.50
CA GLY A 129 3.04 -6.93 -9.89
C GLY A 129 4.26 -6.80 -10.82
N TRP A 130 5.30 -7.62 -10.66
CA TRP A 130 6.46 -7.63 -11.56
C TRP A 130 6.18 -8.05 -13.00
N LYS A 131 5.07 -8.75 -13.23
CA LYS A 131 4.65 -9.20 -14.57
C LYS A 131 3.69 -8.22 -15.24
N ARG A 132 3.27 -7.18 -14.52
CA ARG A 132 2.35 -6.13 -14.99
C ARG A 132 3.16 -4.92 -15.45
N ASP A 133 2.49 -3.98 -16.10
CA ASP A 133 3.07 -2.66 -16.32
C ASP A 133 3.36 -2.02 -14.95
N ASN A 134 4.48 -1.30 -14.82
CA ASN A 134 4.88 -0.71 -13.55
C ASN A 134 3.89 0.37 -13.05
N SER A 135 3.07 0.91 -13.95
CA SER A 135 1.99 1.86 -13.63
C SER A 135 0.65 1.19 -13.30
N ASP A 136 0.57 -0.14 -13.38
CA ASP A 136 -0.67 -0.88 -13.16
C ASP A 136 -1.00 -0.95 -11.66
N ILE A 137 -2.22 -0.50 -11.33
CA ILE A 137 -2.66 -0.33 -9.94
C ILE A 137 -3.58 -1.51 -9.60
N PRO A 138 -3.29 -2.27 -8.52
CA PRO A 138 -4.18 -3.35 -8.14
C PRO A 138 -5.54 -2.78 -7.73
N THR A 139 -6.61 -3.46 -8.12
CA THR A 139 -7.96 -3.12 -7.65
C THR A 139 -8.26 -3.77 -6.30
N VAL A 140 -9.20 -3.22 -5.53
CA VAL A 140 -9.69 -3.86 -4.30
C VAL A 140 -10.24 -5.26 -4.57
N ASN A 141 -10.93 -5.47 -5.71
CA ASN A 141 -11.45 -6.79 -6.09
C ASN A 141 -10.34 -7.80 -6.36
N GLU A 142 -9.27 -7.39 -7.05
CA GLU A 142 -8.11 -8.26 -7.25
C GLU A 142 -7.47 -8.66 -5.92
N LEU A 143 -7.31 -7.71 -4.99
CA LEU A 143 -6.76 -7.95 -3.65
C LEU A 143 -7.65 -8.87 -2.80
N LEU A 144 -8.96 -8.84 -3.04
CA LEU A 144 -9.94 -9.76 -2.44
C LEU A 144 -10.04 -11.11 -3.17
N GLY A 145 -9.32 -11.31 -4.27
CA GLY A 145 -9.40 -12.53 -5.09
C GLY A 145 -10.71 -12.68 -5.86
N ARG A 146 -11.46 -11.60 -6.05
CA ARG A 146 -12.72 -11.59 -6.80
C ARG A 146 -12.43 -11.27 -8.27
N THR A 147 -12.76 -12.18 -9.18
CA THR A 147 -12.61 -11.94 -10.62
C THR A 147 -13.66 -10.93 -11.08
N THR A 148 -13.24 -9.86 -11.76
CA THR A 148 -14.15 -8.98 -12.50
C THR A 148 -14.64 -9.75 -13.73
N ILE A 149 -15.93 -10.04 -13.80
CA ILE A 149 -16.60 -10.64 -14.97
C ILE A 149 -16.87 -9.55 -16.01
#